data_AF-A0A971HWU5-F1
#
_entry.id   AF-A0A971HWU5-F1
#
_cell.length_a   1.000
_cell.length_b   1.000
_cell.length_c   1.000
_cell.angle_alpha   90.00
_cell.angle_beta   90.00
_cell.angle_gamma   90.00
#
_symmetry.space_group_name_H-M   'P 1'
#
loop_
_entity.id
_entity.type
_entity.pdbx_description
1 polymer ?
#
loop_
_entity_poly.entity_id
_entity_poly.type
_entity_poly.pdbx_seq_one_letter_code
_entity_poly.pdbx_strand_id
1 'polypeptide(L)'
;MLKKMFAALVDGFKMLVSEAKWAFIRAFRVWEIRQIKKRLAEEYETLGKNYAQCHQRNEVFDPVSNENDLTFKQIEFLLEEIAHLENELVSSRTEYIKSRTAEQEV
;
A
#
# COMPACT_ATOMS: atom_id res chain seq x y z
N MET A 1 36.43 -25.98 -16.95
CA MET A 1 35.53 -25.08 -17.71
C MET A 1 34.07 -25.26 -17.31
N LEU A 2 33.51 -26.48 -17.37
CA LEU A 2 32.10 -26.77 -16.99
C LEU A 2 31.70 -26.27 -15.58
N LYS A 3 32.53 -26.50 -14.55
CA LYS A 3 32.25 -26.05 -13.17
C LYS A 3 32.11 -24.52 -13.04
N LYS A 4 32.87 -23.75 -13.84
CA LYS A 4 32.77 -22.27 -13.85
C LYS A 4 31.51 -21.79 -14.56
N MET A 5 31.10 -22.48 -15.63
CA MET A 5 29.83 -22.19 -16.32
C MET A 5 28.62 -22.52 -15.45
N PHE A 6 28.64 -23.65 -14.74
CA PHE A 6 27.58 -24.03 -13.81
C PHE A 6 27.47 -23.06 -12.63
N ALA A 7 28.60 -22.59 -12.08
CA ALA A 7 28.59 -21.57 -11.03
C ALA A 7 27.94 -20.26 -11.51
N ALA A 8 28.33 -19.76 -12.69
CA ALA A 8 27.74 -18.55 -13.27
C ALA A 8 26.23 -18.68 -13.54
N LEU A 9 25.77 -19.87 -13.98
CA LEU A 9 24.34 -20.17 -14.16
C LEU A 9 23.57 -20.15 -12.84
N VAL A 10 24.14 -20.73 -11.78
CA VAL A 10 23.53 -20.76 -10.44
C VAL A 10 23.45 -19.34 -9.86
N ASP A 11 24.49 -18.53 -10.03
CA ASP A 11 24.52 -17.16 -9.53
C ASP A 11 23.53 -16.26 -10.29
N GLY A 12 23.43 -16.42 -11.61
CA GLY A 12 22.40 -15.76 -12.42
C GLY A 12 20.98 -16.17 -12.01
N PHE A 13 20.75 -17.44 -11.69
CA PHE A 13 19.46 -17.91 -11.22
C PHE A 13 19.11 -17.38 -9.82
N LYS A 14 20.07 -17.32 -8.89
CA LYS A 14 19.85 -16.72 -7.56
C LYS A 14 19.43 -15.25 -7.66
N MET A 15 20.06 -14.50 -8.58
CA MET A 15 19.68 -13.11 -8.86
C MET A 15 18.25 -13.01 -9.41
N LEU A 16 17.88 -13.86 -10.37
CA LEU A 16 16.52 -13.87 -10.90
C LEU A 16 15.48 -14.22 -9.82
N VAL A 17 15.78 -15.17 -8.94
CA VAL A 17 14.89 -15.55 -7.84
C VAL A 17 14.74 -14.41 -6.82
N SER A 18 15.82 -13.68 -6.51
CA SER A 18 15.74 -12.54 -5.59
C SER A 18 14.94 -11.38 -6.18
N GLU A 19 15.08 -11.10 -7.48
CA GLU A 19 14.25 -10.11 -8.18
C GLU A 19 12.77 -10.54 -8.24
N ALA A 20 12.49 -11.81 -8.55
CA ALA A 20 11.13 -12.34 -8.57
C ALA A 20 10.46 -12.25 -7.20
N LYS A 21 11.19 -12.59 -6.12
CA LYS A 21 10.71 -12.46 -4.74
C LYS A 21 10.35 -11.00 -4.44
N TRP A 22 11.20 -10.06 -4.82
CA TRP A 22 10.93 -8.65 -4.56
C TRP A 22 9.77 -8.10 -5.39
N ALA A 23 9.65 -8.51 -6.65
CA ALA A 23 8.50 -8.18 -7.50
C ALA A 23 7.19 -8.69 -6.88
N PHE A 24 7.20 -9.89 -6.31
CA PHE A 24 6.03 -10.44 -5.61
C PHE A 24 5.67 -9.65 -4.35
N ILE A 25 6.65 -9.33 -3.49
CA ILE A 25 6.44 -8.50 -2.28
C ILE A 25 5.85 -7.15 -2.67
N ARG A 26 6.41 -6.49 -3.69
CA ARG A 26 5.91 -5.22 -4.20
C ARG A 26 4.47 -5.34 -4.68
N ALA A 27 4.15 -6.38 -5.44
CA ALA A 27 2.79 -6.60 -5.94
C ALA A 27 1.80 -6.75 -4.78
N PHE A 28 2.18 -7.49 -3.73
CA PHE A 28 1.36 -7.65 -2.53
C PHE A 28 1.14 -6.32 -1.79
N ARG A 29 2.19 -5.52 -1.59
CA ARG A 29 2.09 -4.19 -0.96
C ARG A 29 1.22 -3.21 -1.75
N VAL A 30 1.35 -3.19 -3.07
CA VAL A 30 0.48 -2.37 -3.93
C VAL A 30 -0.98 -2.85 -3.86
N TRP A 31 -1.19 -4.15 -3.76
CA TRP A 31 -2.51 -4.73 -3.60
C TRP A 31 -3.14 -4.38 -2.23
N GLU A 32 -2.37 -4.44 -1.15
CA GLU A 32 -2.77 -4.01 0.19
C GLU A 32 -3.22 -2.53 0.19
N ILE A 33 -2.41 -1.63 -0.38
CA ILE A 33 -2.78 -0.21 -0.52
C ILE A 33 -4.07 -0.04 -1.33
N ARG A 34 -4.25 -0.81 -2.42
CA ARG A 34 -5.48 -0.76 -3.22
C ARG A 34 -6.70 -1.22 -2.42
N GLN A 35 -6.55 -2.23 -1.57
CA GLN A 35 -7.63 -2.71 -0.72
C GLN A 35 -8.04 -1.66 0.30
N ILE A 36 -7.07 -0.98 0.95
CA ILE A 36 -7.36 0.11 1.89
C ILE A 36 -8.00 1.30 1.17
N LYS A 37 -7.51 1.68 -0.01
CA LYS A 37 -8.14 2.72 -0.85
C LYS A 37 -9.58 2.38 -1.23
N LYS A 38 -9.86 1.11 -1.51
CA LYS A 38 -11.22 0.65 -1.78
C LYS A 38 -12.12 0.86 -0.56
N ARG A 39 -11.65 0.46 0.63
CA ARG A 39 -12.38 0.68 1.89
C ARG A 39 -12.62 2.16 2.16
N LEU A 40 -11.63 3.03 1.92
CA LEU A 40 -11.77 4.47 2.04
C LEU A 40 -12.89 5.03 1.13
N ALA A 41 -12.99 4.53 -0.10
CA ALA A 41 -14.06 4.92 -1.01
C ALA A 41 -15.46 4.51 -0.49
N GLU A 42 -15.57 3.34 0.14
CA GLU A 42 -16.81 2.86 0.77
C GLU A 42 -17.23 3.76 1.96
N GLU A 43 -16.27 4.22 2.77
CA GLU A 43 -16.56 5.17 3.87
C GLU A 43 -17.01 6.53 3.34
N TYR A 44 -16.37 7.05 2.28
CA TYR A 44 -16.84 8.28 1.63
C TYR A 44 -18.25 8.16 1.04
N GLU A 45 -18.56 7.02 0.42
CA GLU A 45 -19.90 6.75 -0.10
C GLU A 45 -20.93 6.72 1.04
N THR A 46 -20.58 6.11 2.18
CA THR A 46 -21.43 6.06 3.38
C THR A 46 -21.69 7.45 3.92
N LEU A 47 -20.65 8.29 4.04
CA LEU A 47 -20.79 9.68 4.46
C LEU A 47 -21.70 10.48 3.51
N GLY A 48 -21.52 10.29 2.20
CA GLY A 48 -22.35 10.93 1.17
C GLY A 48 -23.81 10.50 1.24
N LYS A 49 -24.10 9.22 1.53
CA LYS A 49 -25.45 8.71 1.76
C LYS A 49 -26.08 9.35 2.99
N ASN A 50 -25.36 9.45 4.10
CA ASN A 50 -25.84 10.08 5.33
C ASN A 50 -26.18 11.56 5.08
N TYR A 51 -25.29 12.29 4.39
CA TYR A 51 -25.55 13.66 3.98
C TYR A 51 -26.81 13.80 3.11
N ALA A 52 -26.96 12.94 2.10
CA ALA A 52 -28.14 12.95 1.24
C ALA A 52 -29.44 12.64 2.02
N GLN A 53 -29.40 11.74 3.00
CA GLN A 53 -30.54 11.42 3.85
C GLN A 53 -30.94 12.60 4.75
N CYS A 54 -29.99 13.27 5.39
CA CYS A 54 -30.25 14.48 6.17
C CYS A 54 -30.90 15.56 5.28
N HIS A 55 -30.35 15.76 4.08
CA HIS A 55 -30.91 16.72 3.12
C HIS A 55 -32.34 16.36 2.70
N GLN A 56 -32.65 15.08 2.43
CA GLN A 56 -34.01 14.65 2.09
C GLN A 56 -35.02 14.86 3.23
N ARG A 57 -34.55 14.78 4.48
CA ARG A 57 -35.38 14.99 5.68
C ARG A 57 -35.45 16.46 6.12
N ASN A 58 -34.78 17.37 5.42
CA ASN A 58 -34.55 18.76 5.86
C ASN A 58 -33.91 18.84 7.26
N GLU A 59 -33.07 17.86 7.59
CA GLU A 59 -32.27 17.83 8.81
C GLU A 59 -30.89 18.44 8.53
N VAL A 60 -30.32 19.10 9.54
CA VAL A 60 -28.94 19.59 9.47
C VAL A 60 -28.02 18.38 9.59
N PHE A 61 -27.10 18.23 8.62
CA PHE A 61 -26.05 17.23 8.72
C PHE A 61 -25.13 17.56 9.90
N ASP A 62 -25.12 16.70 10.92
CA ASP A 62 -24.25 16.84 12.07
C ASP A 62 -23.03 15.91 11.94
N PRO A 63 -21.83 16.46 11.72
CA PRO A 63 -20.61 15.66 11.63
C PRO A 63 -20.20 15.02 12.96
N VAL A 64 -20.74 15.50 14.10
CA VAL A 64 -20.42 15.00 15.45
C VAL A 64 -21.47 13.98 15.95
N SER A 65 -22.49 13.71 15.13
CA SER A 65 -23.41 12.60 15.41
C SER A 65 -22.63 11.28 15.44
N ASN A 66 -23.04 10.35 16.31
CA ASN A 66 -22.28 9.12 16.60
C ASN A 66 -21.93 8.30 15.32
N GLU A 67 -22.84 8.27 14.35
CA GLU A 67 -22.60 7.59 13.07
C GLU A 67 -21.60 8.34 12.17
N ASN A 68 -21.73 9.66 12.03
CA ASN A 68 -20.84 10.45 11.17
C ASN A 68 -19.45 10.63 11.80
N ASP A 69 -19.36 10.82 13.11
CA ASP A 69 -18.10 10.92 13.86
C ASP A 69 -17.26 9.64 13.70
N LEU A 70 -17.90 8.47 13.76
CA LEU A 70 -17.22 7.20 13.51
C LEU A 70 -16.70 7.12 12.07
N THR A 71 -17.51 7.47 11.07
CA THR A 71 -17.09 7.47 9.67
C THR A 71 -15.94 8.45 9.42
N PHE A 72 -15.96 9.63 10.03
CA PHE A 72 -14.86 10.59 9.93
C PHE A 72 -13.56 10.04 10.51
N LYS A 73 -13.60 9.45 11.71
CA LYS A 73 -12.42 8.82 12.33
C LYS A 73 -11.87 7.68 11.49
N GLN A 74 -12.74 6.89 10.88
CA GLN A 74 -12.34 5.81 9.97
C GLN A 74 -11.68 6.35 8.71
N ILE A 75 -12.22 7.42 8.11
CA ILE A 75 -11.61 8.10 6.96
C ILE A 75 -10.22 8.64 7.32
N GLU A 76 -10.10 9.33 8.45
CA GLU A 76 -8.83 9.87 8.94
C GLU A 76 -7.79 8.76 9.12
N PHE A 77 -8.15 7.69 9.84
CA PHE A 77 -7.29 6.53 10.04
C PHE A 77 -6.84 5.89 8.71
N LEU A 78 -7.78 5.68 7.77
CA LEU A 78 -7.47 5.05 6.49
C LEU A 78 -6.53 5.92 5.64
N LEU A 79 -6.68 7.25 5.68
CA LEU A 79 -5.79 8.17 4.98
C LEU A 79 -4.36 8.13 5.57
N GLU A 80 -4.24 8.14 6.89
CA GLU A 80 -2.95 7.99 7.57
C GLU A 80 -2.27 6.66 7.23
N GLU A 81 -3.03 5.57 7.28
CA GLU A 81 -2.53 4.23 6.97
C GLU A 81 -2.08 4.12 5.50
N ILE A 82 -2.83 4.67 4.55
CA ILE A 82 -2.42 4.72 3.14
C ILE A 82 -1.10 5.49 2.99
N ALA A 83 -1.00 6.66 3.62
CA ALA A 83 0.21 7.48 3.54
C ALA A 83 1.40 6.76 4.16
N HIS A 84 1.20 6.08 5.29
CA HIS A 84 2.21 5.26 5.93
C HIS A 84 2.71 4.14 5.01
N LEU A 85 1.81 3.34 4.43
CA LEU A 85 2.15 2.23 3.53
C LEU A 85 2.81 2.70 2.23
N GLU A 86 2.40 3.84 1.68
CA GLU A 86 3.04 4.43 0.51
C GLU A 86 4.47 4.86 0.82
N ASN A 87 4.71 5.46 1.99
CA ASN A 87 6.05 5.82 2.47
C ASN A 87 6.92 4.58 2.73
N GLU A 88 6.36 3.52 3.32
CA GLU A 88 7.07 2.24 3.51
C GLU A 88 7.47 1.62 2.16
N LEU A 89 6.59 1.67 1.15
CA LEU A 89 6.88 1.15 -0.19
C LEU A 89 8.05 1.90 -0.84
N VAL A 90 8.08 3.24 -0.73
CA VAL A 90 9.17 4.07 -1.24
C VAL A 90 10.47 3.82 -0.48
N SER A 91 10.39 3.68 0.84
CA SER A 91 11.55 3.40 1.70
C SER A 91 12.16 2.03 1.38
N SER A 92 11.32 1.00 1.29
CA SER A 92 11.70 -0.36 0.90
C SER A 92 12.37 -0.40 -0.48
N ARG A 93 11.90 0.44 -1.42
CA ARG A 93 12.54 0.57 -2.74
C ARG A 93 13.92 1.21 -2.64
N THR A 94 14.06 2.24 -1.81
CA THR A 94 15.32 2.95 -1.62
C THR A 94 16.36 2.04 -0.96
N GLU A 95 15.97 1.26 0.04
CA GLU A 95 16.82 0.27 0.70
C GLU A 95 17.25 -0.84 -0.27
N TYR A 96 16.32 -1.38 -1.06
CA TYR A 96 16.62 -2.41 -2.06
C TYR A 96 17.62 -1.91 -3.13
N ILE A 97 17.50 -0.66 -3.57
CA ILE A 97 18.48 -0.07 -4.51
C ILE A 97 19.83 0.09 -3.82
N LYS A 98 19.87 0.61 -2.58
CA LYS A 98 21.10 0.80 -1.80
C LYS A 98 21.84 -0.52 -1.57
N SER A 99 21.14 -1.59 -1.19
CA SER A 99 21.76 -2.91 -0.99
C SER A 99 22.38 -3.42 -2.28
N ARG A 100 21.76 -3.15 -3.43
CA ARG A 100 22.28 -3.55 -4.75
C ARG A 100 23.52 -2.75 -5.18
N THR A 101 23.59 -1.46 -4.86
CA THR A 101 24.79 -0.64 -5.15
C THR A 101 25.95 -1.04 -4.23
N ALA A 102 25.68 -1.33 -2.96
CA ALA A 102 26.70 -1.76 -2.00
C ALA A 102 27.28 -3.16 -2.33
N GLU A 103 26.47 -4.08 -2.86
CA GLU A 103 26.93 -5.38 -3.37
C GLU A 103 27.78 -5.28 -4.65
N GLN A 104 27.77 -4.15 -5.36
CA GLN A 104 28.58 -3.93 -6.57
C GLN A 104 29.95 -3.29 -6.28
N GLU A 105 30.17 -2.78 -5.06
CA GLU A 105 31.43 -2.16 -4.63
C GLU A 105 32.34 -3.10 -3.80
N VAL A 106 31.91 -4.35 -3.55
CA VAL A 106 32.66 -5.41 -2.84
C VAL A 106 33.02 -6.53 -3.80
#